data_AF-A0AAV4JG35-F1
#
_entry.id   AF-A0AAV4JG35-F1
#
_cell.length_a   1.000
_cell.length_b   1.000
_cell.length_c   1.000
_cell.angle_alpha   90.00
_cell.angle_beta   90.00
_cell.angle_gamma   90.00
#
_symmetry.space_group_name_H-M   'P 1'
#
loop_
_entity.id
_entity.type
_entity.pdbx_description
1 polymer ?
#
loop_
_entity_poly.entity_id
_entity_poly.type
_entity_poly.pdbx_seq_one_letter_code
_entity_poly.pdbx_strand_id
1 'polypeptide(L)'
;MTDTASKGKGKGKGKSYTKETSSQAAPWEEKVEVHRLRTLDVFAGCGGLSEGFHQAGMAESRWAIEKEEPAAQAFRLNNPGCTVFTDDCNLLLQRVMEGEDTNALGQKLPKKGSYGVAQTRRRAIILAAAPGEKLPFYPEPMHAFAPRAMQLSVVVDDKKVC
;
A
#
# COMPACT_ATOMS: atom_id res chain seq x y z
N MET A 1 45.74 -48.02 15.36
CA MET A 1 44.63 -47.40 14.61
C MET A 1 44.34 -48.30 13.43
N THR A 2 43.32 -49.15 13.57
CA THR A 2 43.00 -50.23 12.63
C THR A 2 41.82 -49.82 11.77
N ASP A 3 42.07 -49.53 10.50
CA ASP A 3 41.04 -49.40 9.46
C ASP A 3 40.51 -50.79 9.10
N THR A 4 39.19 -50.96 9.17
CA THR A 4 38.49 -52.12 8.62
C THR A 4 37.49 -51.64 7.58
N ALA A 5 37.62 -52.19 6.38
CA ALA A 5 36.66 -52.04 5.29
C ALA A 5 35.47 -53.00 5.49
N SER A 6 34.26 -52.58 5.12
CA SER A 6 33.14 -53.47 4.83
C SER A 6 32.27 -52.95 3.67
N LYS A 7 31.75 -53.91 2.90
CA LYS A 7 31.12 -53.85 1.58
C LYS A 7 29.66 -53.39 1.58
N GLY A 8 29.20 -52.85 0.44
CA GLY A 8 27.83 -52.98 -0.06
C GLY A 8 27.67 -52.40 -1.48
N LYS A 9 27.85 -53.21 -2.54
CA LYS A 9 26.84 -53.79 -3.46
C LYS A 9 25.92 -52.79 -4.22
N GLY A 10 25.96 -52.87 -5.56
CA GLY A 10 24.74 -52.87 -6.39
C GLY A 10 24.57 -51.73 -7.41
N LYS A 11 24.86 -52.01 -8.68
CA LYS A 11 24.45 -51.25 -9.87
C LYS A 11 22.95 -51.46 -10.12
N GLY A 12 22.21 -50.38 -10.42
CA GLY A 12 20.82 -50.48 -10.92
C GLY A 12 20.33 -49.15 -11.49
N LYS A 13 20.50 -48.96 -12.80
CA LYS A 13 19.77 -47.93 -13.57
C LYS A 13 18.32 -48.42 -13.72
N GLY A 14 17.40 -47.83 -12.97
CA GLY A 14 15.96 -48.02 -13.15
C GLY A 14 15.31 -46.69 -13.54
N LYS A 15 14.84 -46.59 -14.78
CA LYS A 15 13.98 -45.51 -15.27
C LYS A 15 12.63 -45.61 -14.54
N SER A 16 12.28 -44.64 -13.70
CA SER A 16 10.91 -44.50 -13.19
C SER A 16 10.13 -43.53 -14.06
N TYR A 17 9.01 -44.07 -14.53
CA TYR A 17 8.00 -43.56 -15.44
C TYR A 17 7.38 -42.23 -14.98
N THR A 18 7.30 -41.27 -15.90
CA THR A 18 6.57 -40.00 -15.76
C THR A 18 5.09 -40.30 -15.53
N LYS A 19 4.51 -39.80 -14.43
CA LYS A 19 3.06 -39.61 -14.33
C LYS A 19 2.80 -38.12 -14.31
N GLU A 20 2.57 -37.57 -15.51
CA GLU A 20 2.07 -36.23 -15.69
C GLU A 20 0.74 -36.11 -14.94
N THR A 21 0.77 -35.40 -13.81
CA THR A 21 -0.46 -34.92 -13.19
C THR A 21 -0.71 -33.58 -13.85
N SER A 22 -1.69 -33.53 -14.75
CA SER A 22 -2.16 -32.29 -15.34
C SER A 22 -2.67 -31.38 -14.22
N SER A 23 -1.82 -30.47 -13.75
CA SER A 23 -2.29 -29.33 -12.97
C SER A 23 -3.11 -28.48 -13.93
N GLN A 24 -4.43 -28.59 -13.83
CA GLN A 24 -5.34 -27.65 -14.47
C GLN A 24 -4.89 -26.24 -14.06
N ALA A 25 -4.46 -25.46 -15.06
CA ALA A 25 -4.13 -24.06 -14.87
C ALA A 25 -5.36 -23.36 -14.27
N ALA A 26 -5.14 -22.60 -13.19
CA ALA A 26 -6.18 -21.81 -12.56
C ALA A 26 -6.89 -20.94 -13.62
N PRO A 27 -8.21 -20.71 -13.49
CA PRO A 27 -8.96 -19.89 -14.42
C PRO A 27 -8.35 -18.48 -14.47
N TRP A 28 -7.88 -18.07 -15.65
CA TRP A 28 -7.56 -16.72 -16.08
C TRP A 28 -7.32 -15.70 -14.95
N GLU A 29 -6.06 -15.44 -14.61
CA GLU A 29 -5.70 -14.12 -14.09
C GLU A 29 -6.00 -13.12 -15.21
N GLU A 30 -7.21 -12.57 -15.21
CA GLU A 30 -7.52 -11.36 -15.95
C GLU A 30 -6.48 -10.33 -15.50
N LYS A 31 -5.55 -9.99 -16.38
CA LYS A 31 -4.65 -8.85 -16.18
C LYS A 31 -5.52 -7.61 -16.14
N VAL A 32 -6.00 -7.26 -14.96
CA VAL A 32 -6.65 -5.97 -14.73
C VAL A 32 -5.58 -4.93 -14.97
N GLU A 33 -5.74 -4.15 -16.04
CA GLU A 33 -4.86 -3.03 -16.32
C GLU A 33 -5.13 -1.95 -15.27
N VAL A 34 -4.31 -1.92 -14.22
CA VAL A 34 -4.49 -0.98 -13.11
C VAL A 34 -3.91 0.36 -13.50
N HIS A 35 -4.77 1.33 -13.82
CA HIS A 35 -4.33 2.71 -13.98
C HIS A 35 -4.01 3.32 -12.61
N ARG A 36 -2.86 3.99 -12.50
CA ARG A 36 -2.47 4.67 -11.28
C ARG A 36 -3.50 5.73 -10.90
N LEU A 37 -4.02 5.63 -9.69
CA LEU A 37 -4.94 6.62 -9.15
C LEU A 37 -4.19 7.94 -8.93
N ARG A 38 -4.81 9.05 -9.33
CA ARG A 38 -4.31 10.38 -8.97
C ARG A 38 -4.59 10.62 -7.50
N THR A 39 -3.54 10.75 -6.71
CA THR A 39 -3.64 10.82 -5.24
C THR A 39 -3.40 12.22 -4.72
N LEU A 40 -4.21 12.61 -3.73
CA LEU A 40 -3.97 13.70 -2.80
C LEU A 40 -3.56 13.12 -1.45
N ASP A 41 -2.44 13.57 -0.91
CA ASP A 41 -1.96 13.20 0.44
C ASP A 41 -2.07 14.39 1.39
N VAL A 42 -3.02 14.39 2.33
CA VAL A 42 -3.41 15.60 3.11
C VAL A 42 -2.52 15.88 4.33
N PHE A 43 -1.87 14.85 4.88
CA PHE A 43 -0.91 14.97 5.98
C PHE A 43 0.37 14.27 5.58
N ALA A 44 0.94 14.74 4.48
CA ALA A 44 1.86 13.96 3.67
C ALA A 44 3.17 13.62 4.38
N GLY A 45 3.59 14.44 5.34
CA GLY A 45 4.89 14.36 5.98
C GLY A 45 5.99 14.35 4.93
N CYS A 46 6.98 13.47 5.08
CA CYS A 46 8.03 13.27 4.08
C CYS A 46 7.62 12.35 2.92
N GLY A 47 6.39 11.81 2.92
CA GLY A 47 5.84 11.01 1.81
C GLY A 47 5.91 9.49 1.95
N GLY A 48 6.08 8.95 3.17
CA GLY A 48 6.18 7.51 3.38
C GLY A 48 4.96 6.69 2.92
N LEU A 49 3.74 7.21 3.06
CA LEU A 49 2.56 6.54 2.49
C LEU A 49 2.60 6.57 0.97
N SER A 50 2.77 7.78 0.42
CA SER A 50 2.82 8.02 -1.03
C SER A 50 3.84 7.09 -1.70
N GLU A 51 5.03 6.97 -1.12
CA GLU A 51 6.08 6.05 -1.58
C GLU A 51 5.60 4.59 -1.60
N GLY A 52 4.94 4.13 -0.53
CA GLY A 52 4.36 2.79 -0.48
C GLY A 52 3.33 2.54 -1.60
N PHE A 53 2.49 3.52 -1.91
CA PHE A 53 1.53 3.42 -3.02
C PHE A 53 2.18 3.47 -4.40
N HIS A 54 3.29 4.20 -4.55
CA HIS A 54 4.06 4.23 -5.80
C HIS A 54 4.76 2.90 -6.04
N GLN A 55 5.38 2.33 -5.00
CA GLN A 55 6.00 1.00 -5.04
C GLN A 55 4.99 -0.11 -5.36
N ALA A 56 3.76 0.01 -4.83
CA ALA A 56 2.67 -0.91 -5.16
C ALA A 56 2.14 -0.74 -6.60
N GLY A 57 2.54 0.32 -7.32
CA GLY A 57 2.06 0.63 -8.66
C GLY A 57 0.60 1.09 -8.72
N MET A 58 -0.01 1.40 -7.57
CA MET A 58 -1.45 1.67 -7.43
C MET A 58 -1.79 3.15 -7.62
N ALA A 59 -0.85 4.03 -7.32
CA ALA A 59 -1.14 5.46 -7.25
C ALA A 59 0.02 6.33 -7.72
N GLU A 60 -0.31 7.56 -8.06
CA GLU A 60 0.61 8.62 -8.41
C GLU A 60 0.20 9.88 -7.65
N SER A 61 1.10 10.39 -6.80
CA SER A 61 0.83 11.57 -5.98
C SER A 61 0.86 12.82 -6.86
N ARG A 62 -0.32 13.41 -7.06
CA ARG A 62 -0.49 14.64 -7.86
C ARG A 62 -0.55 15.86 -6.97
N TRP A 63 -1.06 15.70 -5.75
CA TRP A 63 -1.17 16.75 -4.76
C TRP A 63 -0.74 16.24 -3.39
N ALA A 64 -0.13 17.11 -2.60
CA ALA A 64 0.17 16.84 -1.20
C ALA A 64 -0.05 18.12 -0.38
N ILE A 65 -0.55 17.98 0.84
CA ILE A 65 -0.68 19.05 1.83
C ILE A 65 0.17 18.63 3.02
N GLU A 66 1.06 19.52 3.45
CA GLU A 66 1.88 19.32 4.62
C GLU A 66 2.18 20.66 5.26
N LYS A 67 1.84 20.84 6.52
CA LYS A 67 1.98 22.13 7.20
C LYS A 67 3.44 22.43 7.55
N GLU A 68 4.21 21.40 7.90
CA GLU A 68 5.60 21.54 8.32
C GLU A 68 6.53 21.64 7.12
N GLU A 69 7.11 22.83 6.90
CA GLU A 69 7.94 23.12 5.73
C GLU A 69 9.10 22.14 5.51
N PRO A 70 9.87 21.68 6.54
CA PRO A 70 10.92 20.69 6.32
C PRO A 70 10.40 19.36 5.75
N ALA A 71 9.22 18.92 6.20
CA ALA A 71 8.59 17.70 5.72
C ALA A 71 8.05 17.89 4.29
N ALA A 72 7.40 19.03 4.02
CA ALA A 72 6.93 19.40 2.68
C ALA A 72 8.09 19.46 1.67
N GLN A 73 9.24 20.02 2.04
CA GLN A 73 10.45 20.02 1.20
C GLN A 73 10.97 18.62 0.93
N ALA A 74 11.03 17.75 1.95
CA ALA A 74 11.39 16.35 1.76
C ALA A 74 10.42 15.65 0.79
N PHE A 75 9.12 15.90 0.91
CA PHE A 75 8.11 15.37 -0.02
C PHE A 75 8.37 15.83 -1.46
N ARG A 76 8.65 17.14 -1.67
CA ARG A 76 8.95 17.71 -3.00
C ARG A 76 10.17 17.07 -3.65
N LEU A 77 11.24 16.84 -2.89
CA LEU A 77 12.47 16.22 -3.40
C LEU A 77 12.22 14.80 -3.95
N ASN A 78 11.33 14.05 -3.30
CA ASN A 78 10.99 12.69 -3.70
C ASN A 78 9.89 12.64 -4.79
N ASN A 79 9.09 13.70 -4.92
CA ASN A 79 7.89 13.73 -5.78
C ASN A 79 7.88 14.96 -6.69
N PRO A 80 8.81 15.08 -7.67
CA PRO A 80 8.96 16.30 -8.49
C PRO A 80 7.75 16.63 -9.36
N GLY A 81 6.88 15.65 -9.66
CA GLY A 81 5.62 15.85 -10.39
C GLY A 81 4.42 16.21 -9.51
N CYS A 82 4.60 16.30 -8.19
CA CYS A 82 3.52 16.57 -7.24
C CYS A 82 3.44 18.06 -6.90
N THR A 83 2.22 18.61 -6.86
CA THR A 83 1.98 19.94 -6.30
C THR A 83 1.89 19.83 -4.78
N VAL A 84 2.86 20.39 -4.06
CA VAL A 84 2.90 20.34 -2.60
C VAL A 84 2.49 21.69 -2.02
N PHE A 85 1.40 21.70 -1.26
CA PHE A 85 0.90 22.85 -0.52
C PHE A 85 1.49 22.84 0.88
N THR A 86 2.36 23.81 1.18
CA THR A 86 2.77 24.05 2.56
C THR A 86 1.75 24.94 3.26
N ASP A 87 0.62 24.37 3.68
CA ASP A 87 -0.47 25.14 4.28
C ASP A 87 -1.31 24.26 5.23
N ASP A 88 -2.21 24.89 5.98
CA ASP A 88 -3.21 24.19 6.78
C ASP A 88 -4.29 23.57 5.89
N CYS A 89 -4.52 22.26 6.05
CA CYS A 89 -5.52 21.53 5.27
C CYS A 89 -6.95 22.06 5.43
N ASN A 90 -7.30 22.66 6.58
CA ASN A 90 -8.64 23.20 6.80
C ASN A 90 -8.85 24.49 6.00
N LEU A 91 -7.83 25.36 5.96
CA LEU A 91 -7.88 26.60 5.17
C LEU A 91 -7.95 26.29 3.68
N LEU A 92 -7.18 25.29 3.24
CA LEU A 92 -7.19 24.86 1.85
C LEU A 92 -8.55 24.25 1.46
N LEU A 93 -9.14 23.43 2.35
CA LEU A 93 -10.49 22.90 2.15
C LEU A 93 -11.54 24.02 2.09
N GLN A 94 -11.46 25.01 2.98
CA GLN A 94 -12.36 26.17 2.99
C GLN A 94 -12.32 26.92 1.66
N ARG A 95 -11.11 27.26 1.16
CA ARG A 95 -10.94 27.93 -0.15
C ARG A 95 -11.55 27.14 -1.30
N VAL A 96 -11.36 25.82 -1.33
CA VAL A 96 -11.96 24.95 -2.35
C VAL A 96 -13.49 24.95 -2.25
N MET A 97 -14.03 24.89 -1.03
CA MET A 97 -15.48 24.92 -0.80
C MET A 97 -16.10 26.28 -1.17
N GLU A 98 -15.34 27.36 -1.06
CA GLU A 98 -15.72 28.72 -1.47
C GLU A 98 -15.66 28.93 -2.99
N GLY A 99 -15.15 27.95 -3.74
CA GLY A 99 -15.14 27.94 -5.21
C GLY A 99 -13.84 28.39 -5.85
N GLU A 100 -12.74 28.48 -5.09
CA GLU A 100 -11.42 28.75 -5.66
C GLU A 100 -10.90 27.51 -6.43
N ASP A 101 -10.48 27.71 -7.68
CA ASP A 101 -9.83 26.65 -8.48
C ASP A 101 -8.30 26.70 -8.39
N THR A 102 -7.74 27.85 -7.97
CA THR A 102 -6.29 28.10 -7.89
C THR A 102 -5.95 28.96 -6.69
N ASN A 103 -4.81 28.71 -6.04
CA ASN A 103 -4.29 29.62 -5.03
C ASN A 103 -3.59 30.85 -5.65
N ALA A 104 -3.13 31.78 -4.80
CA ALA A 104 -2.42 33.00 -5.21
C ALA A 104 -1.11 32.75 -5.99
N LEU A 105 -0.56 31.53 -5.93
CA LEU A 105 0.65 31.10 -6.65
C LEU A 105 0.30 30.39 -7.98
N GLY A 106 -0.97 30.39 -8.39
CA GLY A 106 -1.44 29.74 -9.62
C GLY A 106 -1.50 28.22 -9.56
N GLN A 107 -1.36 27.62 -8.36
CA GLN A 107 -1.42 26.17 -8.19
C GLN A 107 -2.88 25.71 -8.14
N LYS A 108 -3.23 24.70 -8.94
CA LYS A 108 -4.58 24.14 -8.99
C LYS A 108 -4.93 23.39 -7.71
N LEU A 109 -6.05 23.74 -7.10
CA LEU A 109 -6.52 23.11 -5.87
C LEU A 109 -7.13 21.72 -6.14
N PRO A 110 -7.02 20.79 -5.18
CA PRO A 110 -7.57 19.44 -5.31
C PRO A 110 -9.11 19.45 -5.26
N LYS A 111 -9.74 18.57 -6.05
CA LYS A 111 -11.21 18.39 -6.10
C LYS A 111 -11.68 17.25 -5.20
N LYS A 112 -12.97 17.26 -4.82
CA LYS A 112 -13.60 16.35 -3.85
C LYS A 112 -13.42 14.86 -4.22
N GLY A 113 -12.98 14.07 -3.24
CA GLY A 113 -12.95 12.60 -3.29
C GLY A 113 -11.59 12.01 -3.62
N SER A 114 -10.79 11.71 -2.58
CA SER A 114 -9.70 10.71 -2.52
C SER A 114 -8.98 10.91 -1.16
N TYR A 115 -8.90 9.88 -0.31
CA TYR A 115 -8.39 10.00 1.07
C TYR A 115 -7.46 8.85 1.46
N GLY A 116 -6.48 9.15 2.32
CA GLY A 116 -5.79 8.18 3.17
C GLY A 116 -4.36 8.60 3.50
N VAL A 117 -3.98 8.51 4.79
CA VAL A 117 -2.58 8.59 5.26
C VAL A 117 -2.30 7.42 6.21
N ALA A 118 -1.26 6.62 5.99
CA ALA A 118 -0.80 5.57 6.93
C ALA A 118 0.73 5.59 7.08
N GLN A 119 1.21 5.52 8.32
CA GLN A 119 2.64 5.54 8.70
C GLN A 119 2.97 4.24 9.49
N THR A 120 4.00 4.12 10.36
CA THR A 120 4.25 2.89 11.19
C THR A 120 4.24 3.16 12.71
N ARG A 121 3.29 2.49 13.38
CA ARG A 121 2.81 2.49 14.79
C ARG A 121 1.56 1.58 14.73
N ARG A 122 0.99 1.02 15.82
CA ARG A 122 -0.35 0.39 15.68
C ARG A 122 -1.29 1.43 15.09
N ARG A 123 -1.88 1.13 13.94
CA ARG A 123 -2.67 2.07 13.16
C ARG A 123 -4.04 1.53 12.89
N ALA A 124 -5.01 2.39 13.10
CA ALA A 124 -6.29 2.24 12.44
C ALA A 124 -6.08 2.64 10.98
N ILE A 125 -6.44 1.74 10.07
CA ILE A 125 -6.56 2.01 8.64
C ILE A 125 -8.06 1.94 8.37
N ILE A 126 -8.60 2.94 7.67
CA ILE A 126 -10.00 2.95 7.24
C ILE A 126 -9.98 2.97 5.72
N LEU A 127 -10.54 1.94 5.11
CA LEU A 127 -10.70 1.84 3.66
C LEU A 127 -12.14 2.22 3.29
N ALA A 128 -12.28 3.00 2.22
CA ALA A 128 -13.57 3.38 1.66
C ALA A 128 -13.49 3.30 0.15
N ALA A 129 -14.61 2.93 -0.49
CA ALA A 129 -14.74 2.87 -1.93
C ALA A 129 -16.02 3.63 -2.35
N ALA A 130 -15.98 4.25 -3.52
CA ALA A 130 -17.14 4.94 -4.08
C ALA A 130 -18.27 3.94 -4.39
N PRO A 131 -19.55 4.35 -4.42
CA PRO A 131 -20.64 3.49 -4.88
C PRO A 131 -20.35 2.94 -6.28
N GLY A 132 -20.41 1.63 -6.44
CA GLY A 132 -20.07 0.92 -7.69
C GLY A 132 -18.63 0.39 -7.74
N GLU A 133 -17.74 0.85 -6.86
CA GLU A 133 -16.38 0.32 -6.71
C GLU A 133 -16.34 -0.81 -5.68
N LYS A 134 -15.42 -1.75 -5.86
CA LYS A 134 -15.20 -2.84 -4.90
C LYS A 134 -14.36 -2.32 -3.73
N LEU A 135 -14.86 -2.47 -2.51
CA LEU A 135 -14.08 -2.18 -1.30
C LEU A 135 -12.91 -3.17 -1.20
N PRO A 136 -11.65 -2.70 -1.12
CA PRO A 136 -10.50 -3.58 -0.96
C PRO A 136 -10.51 -4.29 0.39
N PHE A 137 -9.95 -5.51 0.40
CA PHE A 137 -9.63 -6.23 1.62
C PHE A 137 -8.34 -5.68 2.26
N TYR A 138 -8.20 -5.83 3.58
CA TYR A 138 -6.92 -5.59 4.23
C TYR A 138 -5.88 -6.61 3.75
N PRO A 139 -4.59 -6.22 3.65
CA PRO A 139 -3.54 -7.14 3.24
C PRO A 139 -3.33 -8.24 4.28
N GLU A 140 -3.14 -9.47 3.82
CA GLU A 140 -2.80 -10.60 4.68
C GLU A 140 -1.36 -10.47 5.22
N PRO A 141 -1.10 -10.89 6.48
CA PRO A 141 0.25 -10.88 7.04
C PRO A 141 1.22 -11.74 6.23
N MET A 142 2.26 -11.14 5.66
CA MET A 142 3.26 -11.86 4.86
C MET A 142 4.40 -12.48 5.68
N HIS A 143 4.56 -12.10 6.94
CA HIS A 143 5.68 -12.53 7.80
C HIS A 143 5.19 -12.86 9.21
N ALA A 144 5.82 -13.84 9.85
CA ALA A 144 5.56 -14.18 11.25
C ALA A 144 6.02 -13.05 12.19
N PHE A 145 5.20 -12.76 13.21
CA PHE A 145 5.51 -11.74 14.22
C PHE A 145 5.09 -12.18 15.62
N ALA A 146 5.58 -11.49 16.66
CA ALA A 146 5.23 -11.81 18.04
C ALA A 146 3.70 -11.71 18.26
N PRO A 147 3.02 -12.78 18.71
CA PRO A 147 1.55 -12.80 18.84
C PRO A 147 0.99 -11.67 19.70
N ARG A 148 1.74 -11.24 20.72
CA ARG A 148 1.36 -10.13 21.61
C ARG A 148 1.23 -8.78 20.89
N ALA A 149 1.95 -8.59 19.80
CA ALA A 149 1.88 -7.38 18.97
C ALA A 149 0.88 -7.50 17.81
N MET A 150 0.29 -8.67 17.60
CA MET A 150 -0.72 -8.96 16.56
C MET A 150 -2.17 -8.92 17.11
N GLN A 151 -2.41 -8.21 18.22
CA GLN A 151 -3.76 -7.96 18.71
C GLN A 151 -4.44 -6.89 17.85
N LEU A 152 -5.07 -7.32 16.75
CA LEU A 152 -5.70 -6.45 15.76
C LEU A 152 -7.19 -6.18 16.00
N SER A 153 -7.85 -6.94 16.89
CA SER A 153 -9.26 -6.75 17.19
C SER A 153 -9.55 -5.43 17.90
N VAL A 154 -10.67 -4.80 17.56
CA VAL A 154 -11.17 -3.56 18.17
C VAL A 154 -12.50 -3.86 18.88
N VAL A 155 -12.77 -3.21 20.01
CA VAL A 155 -14.08 -3.29 20.69
C VAL A 155 -14.83 -1.99 20.44
N VAL A 156 -16.05 -2.10 19.90
CA VAL A 156 -16.97 -0.97 19.68
C VAL A 156 -18.30 -1.36 20.30
N ASP A 157 -18.81 -0.57 21.25
CA ASP A 157 -20.07 -0.83 21.97
C ASP A 157 -20.16 -2.26 22.52
N ASP A 158 -19.11 -2.68 23.25
CA ASP A 158 -18.93 -4.03 23.83
C ASP A 158 -18.91 -5.19 22.82
N LYS A 159 -18.91 -4.90 21.52
CA LYS A 159 -18.78 -5.88 20.46
C LYS A 159 -17.36 -5.89 19.92
N LYS A 160 -16.76 -7.08 19.92
CA LYS A 160 -15.44 -7.31 19.33
C LYS A 160 -15.57 -7.40 17.81
N VAL A 161 -14.81 -6.58 17.10
CA VAL A 161 -14.72 -6.53 15.64
C VAL A 161 -13.31 -6.96 15.25
N CYS A 162 -13.20 -7.84 14.27
CA CYS A 162 -11.97 -8.46 13.79
C CYS A 162 -11.57 -7.86 12.44
#